data_AF-A0A351G2F5-F1
#
_entry.id   AF-A0A351G2F5-F1
#
_cell.length_a   1.000
_cell.length_b   1.000
_cell.length_c   1.000
_cell.angle_alpha   90.00
_cell.angle_beta   90.00
_cell.angle_gamma   90.00
#
_symmetry.space_group_name_H-M   'P 1'
#
loop_
_entity.id
_entity.type
_entity.pdbx_description
1 polymer ?
#
loop_
_entity_poly.entity_id
_entity_poly.type
_entity_poly.pdbx_seq_one_letter_code
_entity_poly.pdbx_strand_id
1 'polypeptide(L)'
;MTEQPTVCYRHPTKETALRCNRCEKYICAQCARRTPTGYRCPDCIKEQSKVFNTAEWYDYITGFFTALVLSMISTWLMKLISGFGGFFFIFIIFAISTGAGALIAEIVRKVIGKRRAKPLFITVAAAVALGGLLVNANILLYFLFTRDFLVLTSLLWPGIFVFLATTTTYMRLSGIQIGR
;
A
#
# COMPACT_ATOMS: atom_id res chain seq x y z
N MET A 1 -12.65 2.13 54.99
CA MET A 1 -11.66 2.44 53.93
C MET A 1 -12.47 2.96 52.76
N THR A 2 -12.40 4.25 52.45
CA THR A 2 -13.23 4.88 51.41
C THR A 2 -12.77 4.40 50.03
N GLU A 3 -13.59 3.58 49.36
CA GLU A 3 -13.39 3.23 47.95
C GLU A 3 -13.57 4.49 47.10
N GLN A 4 -12.45 5.13 46.74
CA GLN A 4 -12.43 6.17 45.72
C GLN A 4 -12.96 5.54 44.41
N PRO A 5 -14.07 6.01 43.83
CA PRO A 5 -14.62 5.43 42.62
C PRO A 5 -13.58 5.57 41.51
N THR A 6 -13.08 4.44 41.03
CA THR A 6 -12.04 4.40 40.01
C THR A 6 -12.68 4.68 38.66
N VAL A 7 -12.82 5.97 38.34
CA VAL A 7 -13.48 6.43 37.12
C VAL A 7 -12.58 6.28 35.89
N CYS A 8 -13.20 6.06 34.73
CA CYS A 8 -12.45 5.96 33.48
C CYS A 8 -11.81 7.31 33.12
N TYR A 9 -10.53 7.29 32.73
CA TYR A 9 -9.79 8.50 32.36
C TYR A 9 -10.41 9.32 31.21
N ARG A 10 -11.26 8.70 30.37
CA ARG A 10 -12.00 9.34 29.27
C ARG A 10 -13.48 9.60 29.57
N HIS A 11 -14.04 8.91 30.55
CA HIS A 11 -15.44 8.98 30.90
C HIS A 11 -15.55 9.12 32.43
N PRO A 12 -15.48 10.36 32.95
CA PRO A 12 -15.54 10.60 34.39
C PRO A 12 -16.86 10.14 35.03
N THR A 13 -17.90 9.93 34.22
CA THR A 13 -19.22 9.44 34.63
C THR A 13 -19.31 7.91 34.76
N LYS A 14 -18.25 7.14 34.46
CA LYS A 14 -18.28 5.67 34.52
C LYS A 14 -17.25 5.13 35.50
N GLU A 15 -17.74 4.41 36.50
CA GLU A 15 -16.93 3.64 37.45
C GLU A 15 -16.42 2.36 36.81
N THR A 16 -15.13 2.04 37.02
CA THR A 16 -14.44 0.98 36.28
C THR A 16 -13.34 0.32 37.08
N ALA A 17 -13.38 -1.00 37.23
CA ALA A 17 -12.30 -1.77 37.84
C ALA A 17 -11.20 -2.20 36.84
N LEU A 18 -11.41 -2.02 35.53
CA LEU A 18 -10.43 -2.44 34.52
C LEU A 18 -9.25 -1.47 34.43
N ARG A 19 -8.03 -2.01 34.33
CA ARG A 19 -6.78 -1.26 34.15
C ARG A 19 -6.07 -1.67 32.87
N CYS A 20 -5.35 -0.72 32.27
CA CYS A 20 -4.50 -1.00 31.12
C CYS A 20 -3.22 -1.74 31.53
N ASN A 21 -2.89 -2.86 30.87
CA ASN A 21 -1.66 -3.63 31.12
C ASN A 21 -0.35 -2.95 30.62
N ARG A 22 -0.32 -1.61 30.47
CA ARG A 22 0.89 -0.88 30.04
C ARG A 22 1.08 0.41 30.81
N CYS A 23 0.01 1.19 30.94
CA CYS A 23 0.03 2.46 31.65
C CYS A 23 -0.77 2.44 32.96
N GLU A 24 -1.37 1.29 33.31
CA GLU A 24 -2.15 1.05 34.53
C GLU A 24 -3.37 1.96 34.75
N LYS A 25 -3.66 2.88 33.83
CA LYS A 25 -4.83 3.76 33.87
C LYS A 25 -6.13 2.97 33.86
N TYR A 26 -7.11 3.45 34.63
CA TYR A 26 -8.47 2.91 34.65
C TYR A 26 -9.22 3.19 33.35
N ILE A 27 -9.84 2.15 32.79
CA ILE A 27 -10.51 2.16 31.49
C ILE A 27 -11.89 1.52 31.59
N CYS A 28 -12.89 2.09 30.93
CA CYS A 28 -14.20 1.44 30.81
C CYS A 28 -14.17 0.34 29.76
N ALA A 29 -15.08 -0.63 29.86
CA ALA A 29 -15.23 -1.70 28.87
C ALA A 29 -15.41 -1.18 27.42
N GLN A 30 -15.96 0.03 27.26
CA GLN A 30 -16.10 0.69 25.96
C GLN A 30 -14.77 1.24 25.42
N CYS A 31 -13.87 1.71 26.29
CA CYS A 31 -12.54 2.19 25.91
C CYS A 31 -11.50 1.07 25.81
N ALA A 32 -11.75 -0.08 26.46
CA ALA A 32 -10.84 -1.20 26.51
C ALA A 32 -10.75 -1.91 25.16
N ARG A 33 -9.52 -2.08 24.66
CA ARG A 33 -9.23 -2.88 23.47
C ARG A 33 -8.56 -4.17 23.90
N ARG A 34 -9.09 -5.31 23.44
CA ARG A 34 -8.48 -6.62 23.68
C ARG A 34 -7.21 -6.75 22.87
N THR A 35 -6.13 -7.15 23.55
CA THR A 35 -4.84 -7.53 22.96
C THR A 35 -4.46 -8.92 23.49
N PRO A 36 -3.51 -9.63 22.87
CA PRO A 36 -3.12 -10.98 23.30
C PRO A 36 -2.66 -11.05 24.76
N THR A 37 -2.11 -9.95 25.28
CA THR A 37 -1.62 -9.83 26.66
C THR A 37 -2.63 -9.17 27.61
N GLY A 38 -3.91 -9.04 27.23
CA GLY A 38 -4.96 -8.43 28.06
C GLY A 38 -5.54 -7.12 27.49
N TYR A 39 -6.06 -6.26 28.37
CA TYR A 39 -6.71 -5.01 27.95
C TYR A 39 -5.71 -3.85 27.84
N ARG A 40 -5.78 -3.10 26.73
CA ARG A 40 -5.01 -1.86 26.54
C ARG A 40 -5.90 -0.66 26.31
N CYS A 41 -5.44 0.50 26.78
CA CYS A 41 -6.07 1.78 26.53
C CYS A 41 -5.77 2.25 25.08
N PRO A 42 -6.64 3.09 24.50
CA PRO A 42 -6.48 3.53 23.12
C PRO A 42 -5.24 4.40 22.91
N ASP A 43 -4.75 5.09 23.94
CA ASP A 43 -3.54 5.92 23.83
C ASP A 43 -2.27 5.05 23.74
N CYS A 44 -2.17 3.99 24.54
CA CYS A 44 -1.07 3.02 24.42
C CYS A 44 -1.07 2.27 23.07
N ILE A 45 -2.24 2.04 22.48
CA ILE A 45 -2.37 1.44 21.15
C ILE A 45 -1.93 2.43 20.07
N LYS A 46 -2.34 3.70 20.17
CA LYS A 46 -1.86 4.76 19.27
C LYS A 46 -0.33 4.87 19.34
N GLU A 47 0.23 4.79 20.52
CA GLU A 47 1.68 4.86 20.71
C GLU A 47 2.41 3.64 20.11
N GLN A 48 1.87 2.42 20.26
CA GLN A 48 2.41 1.26 19.53
C GLN A 48 2.30 1.42 18.01
N SER A 49 1.20 1.99 17.51
CA SER A 49 1.05 2.23 16.07
C SER A 49 2.05 3.26 15.53
N LYS A 50 2.52 4.20 16.37
CA LYS A 50 3.57 5.16 16.01
C LYS A 50 4.96 4.53 15.93
N VAL A 51 5.27 3.55 16.78
CA VAL A 51 6.55 2.80 16.71
C VAL A 51 6.67 2.04 15.39
N PHE A 52 5.55 1.60 14.80
CA PHE A 52 5.52 1.00 13.46
C PHE A 52 5.56 2.00 12.30
N ASN A 53 5.62 3.32 12.54
CA ASN A 53 5.89 4.30 11.48
C ASN A 53 7.37 4.70 11.53
N THR A 54 8.27 3.74 11.31
CA THR A 54 9.71 3.98 11.15
C THR A 54 10.04 4.43 9.72
N ALA A 55 9.24 5.32 9.13
CA ALA A 55 9.52 5.91 7.83
C ALA A 55 10.18 7.26 8.07
N GLU A 56 11.48 7.35 7.76
CA GLU A 56 12.15 8.64 7.60
C GLU A 56 11.75 9.26 6.25
N TRP A 57 11.83 10.58 6.14
CA TRP A 57 11.52 11.32 4.90
C TRP A 57 12.33 10.81 3.68
N TYR A 58 13.52 10.24 3.91
CA TYR A 58 14.38 9.68 2.87
C TYR A 58 13.79 8.40 2.22
N ASP A 59 13.06 7.57 2.97
CA ASP A 59 12.44 6.35 2.46
C ASP A 59 11.30 6.64 1.48
N TYR A 60 10.62 7.78 1.66
CA TYR A 60 9.57 8.24 0.76
C TYR A 60 10.13 8.63 -0.62
N ILE A 61 11.24 9.39 -0.62
CA ILE A 61 11.88 9.88 -1.85
C ILE A 61 12.48 8.69 -2.63
N THR A 62 13.25 7.84 -1.96
CA THR A 62 13.88 6.68 -2.59
C THR A 62 12.86 5.66 -3.10
N GLY A 63 11.77 5.42 -2.36
CA GLY A 63 10.67 4.57 -2.79
C GLY A 63 9.94 5.10 -4.03
N PHE A 64 9.69 6.41 -4.07
CA PHE A 64 9.05 7.05 -5.22
C PHE A 64 9.92 6.96 -6.49
N PHE A 65 11.19 7.34 -6.39
CA PHE A 65 12.10 7.32 -7.55
C PHE A 65 12.34 5.90 -8.08
N THR A 66 12.57 4.93 -7.20
CA THR A 66 12.78 3.54 -7.63
C THR A 66 11.56 2.94 -8.30
N ALA A 67 10.36 3.14 -7.72
CA ALA A 67 9.11 2.65 -8.30
C ALA A 67 8.79 3.31 -9.64
N LEU A 68 9.04 4.62 -9.77
CA LEU A 68 8.82 5.36 -11.02
C LEU A 68 9.73 4.87 -12.14
N VAL A 69 11.03 4.74 -11.86
CA VAL A 69 12.03 4.27 -12.84
C VAL A 69 11.72 2.82 -13.26
N LEU A 70 11.45 1.93 -12.31
CA LEU A 70 11.12 0.53 -12.61
C LEU A 70 9.82 0.39 -13.42
N SER A 71 8.81 1.21 -13.11
CA SER A 71 7.54 1.23 -13.85
C SER A 71 7.75 1.71 -15.28
N MET A 72 8.53 2.79 -15.49
CA MET A 72 8.87 3.26 -16.83
C MET A 72 9.61 2.20 -17.65
N ILE A 73 10.62 1.55 -17.06
CA ILE A 73 11.37 0.47 -17.73
C ILE A 73 10.44 -0.69 -18.08
N SER A 74 9.57 -1.11 -17.16
CA SER A 74 8.65 -2.23 -17.37
C SER A 74 7.66 -1.96 -18.50
N THR A 75 7.06 -0.76 -18.54
CA THR A 75 6.09 -0.41 -19.59
C THR A 75 6.77 -0.16 -20.94
N TRP A 76 7.99 0.39 -20.94
CA TRP A 76 8.78 0.56 -22.17
C TRP A 76 9.16 -0.80 -22.77
N LEU A 77 9.60 -1.75 -21.94
CA LEU A 77 9.94 -3.10 -22.37
C LEU A 77 8.72 -3.85 -22.93
N MET A 78 7.53 -3.65 -22.34
CA MET A 78 6.27 -4.21 -22.84
C MET A 78 5.94 -3.72 -24.26
N LYS A 79 6.16 -2.42 -24.53
CA LYS A 79 5.97 -1.84 -25.88
C LYS A 79 6.99 -2.35 -26.89
N LEU A 80 8.25 -2.52 -26.48
CA LEU A 80 9.32 -3.06 -27.33
C LEU A 80 8.99 -4.48 -27.80
N ILE A 81 8.47 -5.31 -26.89
CA ILE A 81 8.14 -6.70 -27.17
C ILE A 81 6.87 -6.79 -28.03
N SER A 82 5.88 -5.89 -27.85
CA SER A 82 4.61 -5.88 -28.62
C SER A 82 4.73 -5.84 -30.15
N GLY A 83 5.92 -5.56 -30.72
CA GLY A 83 6.16 -5.69 -32.15
C GLY A 83 6.13 -7.14 -32.70
N PHE A 84 6.29 -8.16 -31.84
CA PHE A 84 6.30 -9.58 -32.23
C PHE A 84 4.89 -10.20 -32.28
N GLY A 85 3.95 -9.63 -33.03
CA GLY A 85 2.54 -10.05 -33.03
C GLY A 85 2.29 -11.54 -33.29
N GLY A 86 1.81 -12.27 -32.26
CA GLY A 86 1.37 -13.66 -32.36
C GLY A 86 0.45 -14.06 -31.21
N PHE A 87 -0.37 -15.11 -31.37
CA PHE A 87 -1.37 -15.58 -30.39
C PHE A 87 -0.80 -15.84 -28.98
N PHE A 88 0.48 -16.20 -28.88
CA PHE A 88 1.19 -16.39 -27.60
C PHE A 88 1.39 -15.10 -26.79
N PHE A 89 1.16 -13.90 -27.37
CA PHE A 89 1.32 -12.62 -26.67
C PHE A 89 0.42 -12.46 -25.45
N ILE A 90 -0.80 -12.99 -25.52
CA ILE A 90 -1.77 -12.85 -24.42
C ILE A 90 -1.24 -13.57 -23.16
N PHE A 91 -0.67 -14.77 -23.33
CA PHE A 91 -0.05 -15.54 -22.24
C PHE A 91 1.20 -14.86 -21.70
N ILE A 92 2.04 -14.31 -22.59
CA ILE A 92 3.27 -13.62 -22.20
C ILE A 92 2.95 -12.35 -21.40
N ILE A 93 1.98 -11.54 -21.83
CA ILE A 93 1.60 -10.31 -21.12
C ILE A 93 1.02 -10.64 -19.75
N PHE A 94 0.19 -11.68 -19.63
CA PHE A 94 -0.39 -12.07 -18.34
C PHE A 94 0.68 -12.55 -17.35
N ALA A 95 1.64 -13.36 -17.83
CA ALA A 95 2.77 -13.83 -17.05
C ALA A 95 3.71 -12.68 -16.63
N ILE A 96 4.05 -11.78 -17.57
CA ILE A 96 4.91 -10.63 -17.31
C ILE A 96 4.23 -9.62 -16.40
N SER A 97 2.91 -9.42 -16.47
CA SER A 97 2.21 -8.46 -15.60
C SER A 97 2.33 -8.84 -14.13
N THR A 98 2.14 -10.12 -13.84
CA THR A 98 2.29 -10.65 -12.48
C THR A 98 3.76 -10.66 -12.06
N GLY A 99 4.67 -11.02 -12.96
CA GLY A 99 6.12 -11.04 -12.71
C GLY A 99 6.73 -9.65 -12.48
N ALA A 100 6.33 -8.65 -13.26
CA ALA A 100 6.83 -7.28 -13.18
C ALA A 100 6.40 -6.62 -11.87
N GLY A 101 5.11 -6.71 -11.49
CA GLY A 101 4.63 -6.19 -10.20
C GLY A 101 5.30 -6.88 -9.01
N ALA A 102 5.56 -8.18 -9.13
CA ALA A 102 6.29 -8.96 -8.14
C ALA A 102 7.75 -8.48 -7.96
N LEU A 103 8.46 -8.27 -9.07
CA LEU A 103 9.85 -7.80 -9.06
C LEU A 103 9.97 -6.38 -8.52
N ILE A 104 9.07 -5.47 -8.94
CA ILE A 104 9.04 -4.10 -8.45
C ILE A 104 8.88 -4.08 -6.93
N ALA A 105 7.91 -4.85 -6.41
CA ALA A 105 7.68 -4.93 -4.97
C ALA A 105 8.90 -5.48 -4.20
N GLU A 106 9.61 -6.48 -4.75
CA GLU A 106 10.79 -7.07 -4.11
C GLU A 106 11.98 -6.11 -4.09
N ILE A 107 12.23 -5.44 -5.21
CA ILE A 107 13.33 -4.47 -5.35
C ILE A 107 13.09 -3.27 -4.43
N VAL A 108 11.88 -2.68 -4.47
CA VAL A 108 11.51 -1.56 -3.60
C VAL A 108 11.63 -1.95 -2.13
N ARG A 109 11.19 -3.16 -1.76
CA ARG A 109 11.32 -3.68 -0.38
C ARG A 109 12.78 -3.86 0.05
N LYS A 110 13.66 -4.28 -0.87
CA LYS A 110 15.09 -4.44 -0.60
C LYS A 110 15.80 -3.08 -0.44
N VAL A 111 15.42 -2.08 -1.25
CA VAL A 111 15.97 -0.71 -1.16
C VAL A 111 15.58 -0.02 0.15
N ILE A 112 14.33 -0.19 0.61
CA ILE A 112 13.81 0.48 1.81
C ILE A 112 14.15 -0.30 3.11
N GLY A 113 15.04 -1.29 3.02
CA GLY A 113 15.56 -2.00 4.20
C GLY A 113 14.49 -2.74 5.02
N LYS A 114 13.41 -3.23 4.39
CA LYS A 114 12.25 -3.89 5.03
C LYS A 114 11.48 -3.03 6.06
N ARG A 115 11.70 -1.70 6.09
CA ARG A 115 10.93 -0.78 6.94
C ARG A 115 9.47 -0.76 6.47
N ARG A 116 8.52 -0.74 7.42
CA ARG A 116 7.09 -0.81 7.13
C ARG A 116 6.42 0.47 7.58
N ALA A 117 5.74 1.17 6.67
CA ALA A 117 4.89 2.32 7.01
C ALA A 117 3.69 2.39 6.06
N LYS A 118 2.50 2.66 6.60
CA LYS A 118 1.27 2.81 5.79
C LYS A 118 1.35 3.88 4.69
N PRO A 119 1.91 5.09 4.93
CA PRO A 119 2.00 6.10 3.87
C PRO A 119 2.92 5.68 2.73
N LEU A 120 3.99 4.92 3.02
CA LEU A 120 4.93 4.44 2.00
C LEU A 120 4.24 3.60 0.92
N PHE A 121 3.28 2.76 1.30
CA PHE A 121 2.55 1.91 0.34
C PHE A 121 1.72 2.71 -0.67
N ILE A 122 1.07 3.77 -0.20
CA ILE A 122 0.26 4.66 -1.07
C ILE A 122 1.17 5.34 -2.10
N THR A 123 2.40 5.66 -1.72
CA THR A 123 3.31 6.46 -2.53
C THR A 123 3.97 5.65 -3.63
N VAL A 124 4.30 4.40 -3.32
CA VAL A 124 4.78 3.42 -4.29
C VAL A 124 3.66 3.04 -5.28
N ALA A 125 2.43 2.83 -4.78
CA ALA A 125 1.29 2.58 -5.65
C ALA A 125 0.99 3.78 -6.57
N ALA A 126 1.06 5.00 -6.03
CA ALA A 126 0.92 6.24 -6.82
C ALA A 126 2.04 6.37 -7.86
N ALA A 127 3.30 6.05 -7.51
CA ALA A 127 4.42 6.08 -8.43
C ALA A 127 4.27 5.09 -9.59
N VAL A 128 3.78 3.88 -9.33
CA VAL A 128 3.51 2.86 -10.37
C VAL A 128 2.35 3.30 -11.28
N ALA A 129 1.27 3.84 -10.70
CA ALA A 129 0.16 4.37 -11.47
C ALA A 129 0.60 5.54 -12.36
N LEU A 130 1.36 6.49 -11.81
CA LEU A 130 1.90 7.64 -12.54
C LEU A 130 2.86 7.22 -13.64
N GLY A 131 3.78 6.29 -13.38
CA GLY A 131 4.71 5.77 -14.38
C GLY A 131 4.00 5.09 -15.56
N GLY A 132 3.00 4.26 -15.26
CA GLY A 132 2.17 3.63 -16.29
C GLY A 132 1.35 4.62 -17.11
N LEU A 133 0.84 5.67 -16.47
CA LEU A 133 0.04 6.71 -17.12
C LEU A 133 0.93 7.63 -17.98
N LEU A 134 2.13 7.98 -17.51
CA LEU A 134 3.12 8.77 -18.26
C LEU A 134 3.53 8.10 -19.57
N VAL A 135 3.85 6.81 -19.55
CA VAL A 135 4.27 6.07 -20.76
C VAL A 135 3.13 5.90 -21.76
N ASN A 136 1.88 5.93 -21.28
CA ASN A 136 0.67 5.83 -22.11
C ASN A 136 -0.01 7.19 -22.37
N ALA A 137 0.58 8.30 -21.90
CA ALA A 137 0.02 9.65 -22.02
C ALA A 137 -0.18 10.04 -23.49
N ASN A 138 0.74 9.64 -24.37
CA ASN A 138 0.63 9.90 -25.81
C ASN A 138 -0.61 9.25 -26.44
N ILE A 139 -0.93 8.01 -26.06
CA ILE A 139 -2.11 7.28 -26.56
C ILE A 139 -3.39 7.87 -25.95
N LEU A 140 -3.35 8.25 -24.68
CA LEU A 140 -4.47 8.88 -23.97
C LEU A 140 -4.79 10.27 -24.55
N LEU A 141 -3.76 11.07 -24.88
CA LEU A 141 -3.91 12.38 -25.52
C LEU A 141 -4.51 12.23 -26.93
N TYR A 142 -4.03 11.24 -27.69
CA TYR A 142 -4.56 10.93 -29.02
C TYR A 142 -6.04 10.53 -28.97
N PHE A 143 -6.42 9.68 -27.99
CA PHE A 143 -7.82 9.34 -27.74
C PHE A 143 -8.68 10.58 -27.43
N LEU A 144 -8.15 11.49 -26.60
CA LEU A 144 -8.88 12.71 -26.21
C LEU A 144 -9.11 13.65 -27.40
N PHE A 145 -8.22 13.63 -28.39
CA PHE A 145 -8.30 14.42 -29.61
C PHE A 145 -9.20 13.82 -30.68
N THR A 146 -9.08 12.52 -30.98
CA THR A 146 -9.83 11.90 -32.08
C THR A 146 -11.15 11.25 -31.65
N ARG A 147 -11.30 10.89 -30.36
CA ARG A 147 -12.46 10.17 -29.80
C ARG A 147 -12.84 8.89 -30.56
N ASP A 148 -11.86 8.27 -31.22
CA ASP A 148 -12.08 7.06 -32.01
C ASP A 148 -12.20 5.81 -31.15
N PHE A 149 -13.11 4.90 -31.54
CA PHE A 149 -13.28 3.60 -30.90
C PHE A 149 -12.03 2.70 -31.03
N LEU A 150 -11.27 2.85 -32.12
CA LEU A 150 -10.07 2.02 -32.38
C LEU A 150 -8.88 2.40 -31.49
N VAL A 151 -8.85 3.66 -31.04
CA VAL A 151 -7.88 4.11 -30.04
C VAL A 151 -8.29 3.64 -28.64
N LEU A 152 -9.60 3.58 -28.36
CA LEU A 152 -10.13 3.05 -27.10
C LEU A 152 -9.69 1.60 -26.86
N THR A 153 -9.74 0.74 -27.89
CA THR A 153 -9.28 -0.66 -27.80
C THR A 153 -7.78 -0.75 -27.55
N SER A 154 -7.00 0.16 -28.14
CA SER A 154 -5.55 0.27 -27.94
C SER A 154 -5.18 0.84 -26.55
N LEU A 155 -6.07 1.59 -25.90
CA LEU A 155 -5.90 2.12 -24.53
C LEU A 155 -6.37 1.13 -23.45
N LEU A 156 -7.33 0.26 -23.78
CA LEU A 156 -7.88 -0.74 -22.87
C LEU A 156 -6.80 -1.67 -22.31
N TRP A 157 -5.95 -2.21 -23.18
CA TRP A 157 -4.91 -3.15 -22.80
C TRP A 157 -3.84 -2.57 -21.85
N PRO A 158 -3.21 -1.41 -22.14
CA PRO A 158 -2.30 -0.78 -21.20
C PRO A 158 -3.02 -0.30 -19.93
N GLY A 159 -4.30 0.07 -19.99
CA GLY A 159 -5.10 0.40 -18.81
C GLY A 159 -5.23 -0.79 -17.85
N ILE A 160 -5.56 -1.97 -18.37
CA ILE A 160 -5.62 -3.22 -17.60
C ILE A 160 -4.25 -3.55 -17.00
N PHE A 161 -3.17 -3.38 -17.75
CA PHE A 161 -1.81 -3.60 -17.26
C PHE A 161 -1.47 -2.72 -16.06
N VAL A 162 -1.71 -1.40 -16.15
CA VAL A 162 -1.43 -0.47 -15.05
C VAL A 162 -2.27 -0.80 -13.83
N PHE A 163 -3.53 -1.17 -14.02
CA PHE A 163 -4.41 -1.56 -12.92
C PHE A 163 -3.92 -2.84 -12.20
N LEU A 164 -3.54 -3.87 -12.96
CA LEU A 164 -3.03 -5.12 -12.41
C LEU A 164 -1.66 -4.94 -11.74
N ALA A 165 -0.74 -4.19 -12.36
CA ALA A 165 0.57 -3.90 -11.80
C ALA A 165 0.48 -3.09 -10.50
N THR A 166 -0.42 -2.11 -10.45
CA THR A 166 -0.68 -1.31 -9.24
C THR A 166 -1.30 -2.18 -8.15
N THR A 167 -2.29 -3.01 -8.49
CA THR A 167 -2.98 -3.90 -7.53
C THR A 167 -2.03 -4.96 -6.96
N THR A 168 -1.21 -5.59 -7.79
CA THR A 168 -0.24 -6.60 -7.35
C THR A 168 0.86 -6.01 -6.48
N THR A 169 1.37 -4.83 -6.84
CA THR A 169 2.35 -4.10 -6.02
C THR A 169 1.74 -3.70 -4.68
N TYR A 170 0.51 -3.18 -4.69
CA TYR A 170 -0.21 -2.86 -3.47
C TYR A 170 -0.40 -4.09 -2.60
N MET A 171 -0.93 -5.20 -3.13
CA MET A 171 -1.17 -6.43 -2.36
C MET A 171 0.09 -7.07 -1.80
N ARG A 172 1.19 -7.11 -2.58
CA ARG A 172 2.47 -7.67 -2.11
C ARG A 172 3.10 -6.81 -1.03
N LEU A 173 3.05 -5.48 -1.18
CA LEU A 173 3.60 -4.57 -0.17
C LEU A 173 2.70 -4.48 1.06
N SER A 174 1.38 -4.51 0.87
CA SER A 174 0.39 -4.58 1.93
C SER A 174 0.27 -5.97 2.56
N GLY A 175 1.06 -6.95 2.08
CA GLY A 175 1.05 -8.36 2.46
C GLY A 175 1.29 -8.58 3.96
N ILE A 176 0.21 -8.40 4.72
CA ILE A 176 -0.47 -9.32 5.63
C ILE A 176 0.47 -10.20 6.45
N GLN A 177 0.55 -9.88 7.74
CA GLN A 177 0.90 -10.84 8.79
C GLN A 177 -0.13 -11.98 8.75
N ILE A 178 0.24 -13.12 8.18
CA ILE A 178 -0.33 -14.37 8.65
C ILE A 178 0.36 -14.61 9.99
N GLY A 179 -0.39 -14.39 11.07
CA GLY A 179 0.08 -14.65 12.41
C GLY A 179 0.59 -16.08 12.52
N ARG A 180 1.86 -16.19 12.90
CA ARG A 180 2.36 -17.20 13.82
C ARG A 180 3.50 -16.59 14.61
#